data_AF-A0A1E3BF32-F1
#
_entry.id   AF-A0A1E3BF32-F1
#
_cell.length_a   1.000
_cell.length_b   1.000
_cell.length_c   1.000
_cell.angle_alpha   90.00
_cell.angle_beta   90.00
_cell.angle_gamma   90.00
#
_symmetry.space_group_name_H-M   'P 1'
#
loop_
_entity.id
_entity.type
_entity.pdbx_description
1 polymer ?
#
loop_
_entity_poly.entity_id
_entity_poly.type
_entity_poly.pdbx_seq_one_letter_code
_entity_poly.pdbx_strand_id
1 'polypeptide(L)'
;MTGFWISDCAEMGATQRLNLTYFLARLASTGLDHDRLFQFSLLVSRDTFETARPLGSLSDASTDTASIAAFLPSACAWLREAGRKIISLSDASWMDCPDDLENSGPTPLRWMYWLKRLDEIAQVAAQAGEEQLAEDAEWTIDVMLGELEERESTVLSEYERPIEWAEWFIR
;
A
#
# COMPACT_ATOMS: atom_id res chain seq x y z
N MET A 1 4.63 17.10 8.99
CA MET A 1 5.45 16.24 8.11
C MET A 1 4.64 15.68 6.94
N THR A 2 3.36 15.33 7.11
CA THR A 2 2.46 14.96 6.01
C THR A 2 2.38 16.02 4.89
N GLY A 3 2.44 17.31 5.26
CA GLY A 3 2.49 18.41 4.28
C GLY A 3 3.70 18.36 3.33
N PHE A 4 4.88 17.95 3.79
CA PHE A 4 6.05 17.76 2.92
C PHE A 4 5.83 16.61 1.92
N TRP A 5 5.09 15.57 2.32
CA TRP A 5 4.78 14.46 1.43
C TRP A 5 3.73 14.84 0.36
N ILE A 6 2.71 15.59 0.77
CA ILE A 6 1.63 16.04 -0.14
C ILE A 6 2.14 17.12 -1.10
N SER A 7 3.04 18.02 -0.64
CA SER A 7 3.54 19.15 -1.42
C SER A 7 4.84 18.82 -2.17
N ASP A 8 5.85 18.27 -1.49
CA ASP A 8 7.21 18.18 -2.02
C ASP A 8 7.58 16.77 -2.52
N CYS A 9 7.05 15.69 -1.92
CA CYS A 9 7.21 14.34 -2.52
C CYS A 9 6.45 14.20 -3.85
N ALA A 10 5.35 14.93 -4.05
CA ALA A 10 4.65 14.98 -5.33
C ALA A 10 5.52 15.61 -6.45
N GLU A 11 6.47 16.49 -6.10
CA GLU A 11 7.43 17.09 -7.04
C GLU A 11 8.65 16.18 -7.32
N MET A 12 8.89 15.16 -6.50
CA MET A 12 10.02 14.24 -6.68
C MET A 12 9.79 13.29 -7.88
N GLY A 13 10.84 13.08 -8.67
CA GLY A 13 10.84 12.07 -9.72
C GLY A 13 10.57 10.66 -9.16
N ALA A 14 10.01 9.75 -9.96
CA ALA A 14 9.62 8.40 -9.52
C ALA A 14 10.77 7.64 -8.83
N THR A 15 11.99 7.69 -9.39
CA THR A 15 13.18 7.06 -8.79
C THR A 15 13.58 7.68 -7.45
N GLN A 16 13.47 9.01 -7.31
CA GLN A 16 13.80 9.68 -6.05
C GLN A 16 12.78 9.33 -4.97
N ARG A 17 11.49 9.30 -5.32
CA ARG A 17 10.41 8.86 -4.42
C ARG A 17 10.65 7.42 -3.96
N LEU A 18 10.99 6.51 -4.87
CA LEU A 18 11.26 5.12 -4.55
C LEU A 18 12.45 4.97 -3.59
N ASN A 19 13.58 5.62 -3.88
CA ASN A 19 14.77 5.53 -3.04
C ASN A 19 14.52 6.08 -1.62
N LEU A 20 13.84 7.23 -1.51
CA LEU A 20 13.47 7.80 -0.21
C LEU A 20 12.51 6.86 0.53
N THR A 21 11.51 6.33 -0.16
CA THR A 21 10.53 5.43 0.41
C THR A 21 11.17 4.15 0.94
N TYR A 22 12.07 3.55 0.17
CA TYR A 22 12.80 2.35 0.58
C TYR A 22 13.63 2.60 1.85
N PHE A 23 14.33 3.74 1.91
CA PHE A 23 15.07 4.14 3.11
C PHE A 23 14.16 4.29 4.33
N LEU A 24 13.02 4.98 4.18
CA LEU A 24 12.07 5.20 5.26
C LEU A 24 11.39 3.91 5.72
N ALA A 25 11.02 3.03 4.78
CA ALA A 25 10.40 1.75 5.08
C ALA A 25 11.34 0.84 5.89
N ARG A 26 12.60 0.79 5.48
CA ARG A 26 13.63 0.02 6.18
C ARG A 26 13.98 0.63 7.54
N LEU A 27 13.92 1.94 7.68
CA LEU A 27 14.08 2.60 8.98
C LEU A 27 12.89 2.27 9.91
N ALA A 28 11.67 2.34 9.40
CA ALA A 28 10.45 2.05 10.15
C ALA A 28 10.37 0.60 10.63
N SER A 29 10.87 -0.36 9.83
CA SER A 29 10.89 -1.78 10.19
C SER A 29 11.76 -2.07 11.41
N THR A 30 12.80 -1.25 11.66
CA THR A 30 13.62 -1.33 12.89
C THR A 30 12.92 -0.77 14.13
N GLY A 31 11.80 -0.08 13.96
CA GLY A 31 11.03 0.55 15.03
C GLY A 31 11.62 1.81 15.63
N LEU A 32 12.54 2.43 14.90
CA LEU A 32 13.05 3.76 15.19
C LEU A 32 11.89 4.78 15.00
N ASP A 33 11.74 5.73 15.93
CA ASP A 33 10.71 6.80 15.93
C ASP A 33 9.26 6.42 16.31
N HIS A 34 9.07 5.52 17.29
CA HIS A 34 7.75 5.29 17.95
C HIS A 34 6.57 5.18 16.97
N ASP A 35 6.79 4.46 15.87
CA ASP A 35 5.79 4.14 14.84
C ASP A 35 5.26 5.34 14.03
N ARG A 36 5.82 6.55 14.21
CA ARG A 36 5.41 7.74 13.44
C ARG A 36 5.73 7.62 11.96
N LEU A 37 6.79 6.88 11.61
CA LEU A 37 7.15 6.61 10.23
C LEU A 37 6.08 5.81 9.47
N PHE A 38 5.23 5.04 10.16
CA PHE A 38 4.13 4.31 9.52
C PHE A 38 3.01 5.21 9.01
N GLN A 39 2.91 6.45 9.51
CA GLN A 39 1.98 7.43 8.94
C GLN A 39 2.32 7.71 7.47
N PHE A 40 3.60 7.63 7.09
CA PHE A 40 4.01 7.75 5.69
C PHE A 40 3.59 6.52 4.88
N SER A 41 3.75 5.32 5.42
CA SER A 41 3.25 4.10 4.78
C SER A 41 1.76 4.19 4.48
N LEU A 42 0.96 4.62 5.46
CA LEU A 42 -0.49 4.80 5.28
C LEU A 42 -0.79 5.82 4.19
N LEU A 43 -0.13 6.97 4.20
CA LEU A 43 -0.35 8.01 3.20
C LEU A 43 -0.03 7.51 1.79
N VAL A 44 1.11 6.85 1.61
CA VAL A 44 1.52 6.27 0.31
C VAL A 44 0.54 5.20 -0.15
N SER A 45 0.16 4.28 0.72
CA SER A 45 -0.77 3.21 0.38
C SER A 45 -2.18 3.75 0.06
N ARG A 46 -2.65 4.78 0.78
CA ARG A 46 -3.93 5.45 0.46
C ARG A 46 -3.86 6.10 -0.92
N ASP A 47 -2.81 6.88 -1.18
CA ASP A 47 -2.63 7.50 -2.48
C ASP A 47 -2.51 6.48 -3.61
N THR A 48 -1.91 5.31 -3.36
CA THR A 48 -1.71 4.29 -4.40
C THR A 48 -2.94 3.43 -4.64
N PHE A 49 -3.60 2.97 -3.58
CA PHE A 49 -4.63 1.93 -3.65
C PHE A 49 -6.05 2.47 -3.46
N GLU A 50 -6.24 3.51 -2.65
CA GLU A 50 -7.58 4.03 -2.28
C GLU A 50 -8.02 5.18 -3.18
N THR A 51 -7.10 5.92 -3.80
CA THR A 51 -7.45 7.01 -4.71
C THR A 51 -7.61 6.53 -6.15
N ALA A 52 -8.63 7.05 -6.84
CA ALA A 52 -8.87 6.73 -8.25
C ALA A 52 -7.82 7.42 -9.15
N ARG A 53 -6.78 6.66 -9.53
CA ARG A 53 -5.69 7.11 -10.41
C ARG A 53 -5.61 6.24 -11.67
N PRO A 54 -5.19 6.81 -12.81
CA PRO A 54 -4.90 6.01 -14.01
C PRO A 54 -3.68 5.12 -13.78
N LEU A 55 -3.61 3.98 -14.49
CA LEU A 55 -2.46 3.07 -14.40
C LEU A 55 -1.14 3.81 -14.69
N GLY A 56 -1.09 4.59 -15.77
CA GLY A 56 0.15 5.21 -16.26
C GLY A 56 1.10 4.17 -16.86
N SER A 57 2.33 4.61 -17.15
CA SER A 57 3.42 3.77 -17.66
C SER A 57 4.72 4.12 -16.94
N LEU A 58 5.58 3.14 -16.67
CA LEU A 58 6.93 3.39 -16.16
C LEU A 58 7.84 4.03 -17.23
N SER A 59 7.53 3.81 -18.51
CA SER A 59 8.31 4.30 -19.66
C SER A 59 8.03 5.77 -19.97
N ASP A 60 6.81 6.23 -19.71
CA ASP A 60 6.47 7.64 -19.87
C ASP A 60 6.99 8.43 -18.67
N ALA A 61 8.24 8.88 -18.79
CA ALA A 61 8.87 9.85 -17.90
C ALA A 61 8.19 11.24 -17.92
N SER A 62 7.01 11.36 -18.55
CA SER A 62 6.18 12.54 -18.43
C SER A 62 5.71 12.71 -16.98
N THR A 63 5.69 13.96 -16.56
CA THR A 63 5.31 14.53 -15.26
C THR A 63 3.90 14.20 -14.75
N ASP A 64 3.30 13.07 -15.15
CA ASP A 64 2.12 12.52 -14.49
C ASP A 64 2.55 11.88 -13.16
N THR A 65 2.97 12.77 -12.26
CA THR A 65 3.32 12.49 -10.87
C THR A 65 2.15 11.85 -10.10
N ALA A 66 0.97 11.81 -10.71
CA ALA A 66 -0.30 11.34 -10.18
C ALA A 66 -0.71 9.90 -10.60
N SER A 67 0.07 9.15 -11.40
CA SER A 67 -0.31 7.81 -11.88
C SER A 67 0.02 6.66 -10.91
N ILE A 68 -0.67 5.53 -11.02
CA ILE A 68 -0.38 4.32 -10.23
C ILE A 68 1.07 3.87 -10.48
N ALA A 69 1.55 3.87 -11.72
CA ALA A 69 2.92 3.51 -12.09
C ALA A 69 3.98 4.33 -11.32
N ALA A 70 3.68 5.59 -11.00
CA ALA A 70 4.59 6.46 -10.25
C ALA A 70 4.63 6.17 -8.74
N PHE A 71 3.52 5.69 -8.16
CA PHE A 71 3.41 5.47 -6.70
C PHE A 71 3.52 3.99 -6.29
N LEU A 72 3.12 3.07 -7.16
CA LEU A 72 3.09 1.63 -6.90
C LEU A 72 4.43 1.10 -6.40
N PRO A 73 5.59 1.42 -7.01
CA PRO A 73 6.87 0.95 -6.50
C PRO A 73 7.15 1.41 -5.05
N SER A 74 6.70 2.62 -4.69
CA SER A 74 6.87 3.16 -3.34
C SER A 74 5.95 2.46 -2.34
N ALA A 75 4.68 2.21 -2.70
CA ALA A 75 3.76 1.46 -1.85
C ALA A 75 4.24 0.01 -1.63
N CYS A 76 4.68 -0.65 -2.70
CA CYS A 76 5.24 -1.99 -2.65
C CYS A 76 6.47 -2.05 -1.73
N ALA A 77 7.37 -1.06 -1.80
CA ALA A 77 8.53 -1.00 -0.91
C ALA A 77 8.14 -0.93 0.59
N TRP A 78 7.09 -0.18 0.95
CA TRP A 78 6.58 -0.14 2.32
C TRP A 78 6.03 -1.49 2.79
N LEU A 79 5.22 -2.13 1.95
CA LEU A 79 4.61 -3.42 2.26
C LEU A 79 5.67 -4.52 2.38
N ARG A 80 6.70 -4.48 1.53
CA ARG A 80 7.79 -5.47 1.55
C ARG A 80 8.73 -5.33 2.76
N GLU A 81 9.13 -4.11 3.09
CA GLU A 81 10.14 -3.88 4.13
C GLU A 81 9.53 -3.75 5.53
N ALA A 82 8.30 -3.25 5.63
CA ALA A 82 7.68 -2.88 6.89
C ALA A 82 6.28 -3.50 7.11
N GLY A 83 5.80 -4.35 6.19
CA GLY A 83 4.49 -4.99 6.22
C GLY A 83 4.19 -5.70 7.54
N ARG A 84 5.12 -6.55 8.00
CA ARG A 84 5.02 -7.26 9.29
C ARG A 84 4.69 -6.35 10.46
N LYS A 85 5.24 -5.13 10.46
CA LYS A 85 5.02 -4.17 11.53
C LYS A 85 3.75 -3.35 11.31
N ILE A 86 3.43 -3.02 10.07
CA ILE A 86 2.16 -2.38 9.69
C ILE A 86 0.98 -3.24 10.15
N ILE A 87 0.98 -4.53 9.81
CA ILE A 87 -0.11 -5.43 10.22
C ILE A 87 -0.17 -5.63 11.74
N SER A 88 0.98 -5.64 12.42
CA SER A 88 1.03 -5.69 13.88
C SER A 88 0.37 -4.50 14.56
N LEU A 89 0.49 -3.32 13.95
CA LEU A 89 -0.17 -2.12 14.44
C LEU A 89 -1.68 -2.18 14.17
N SER A 90 -2.10 -2.83 13.09
CA SER A 90 -3.52 -3.08 12.78
C SER A 90 -4.21 -3.98 13.81
N ASP A 91 -3.54 -5.05 14.23
CA ASP A 91 -4.09 -5.99 15.21
C ASP A 91 -4.24 -5.35 16.60
N ALA A 92 -3.36 -4.40 16.94
CA ALA A 92 -3.36 -3.71 18.23
C ALA A 92 -4.45 -2.63 18.35
N SER A 93 -4.94 -2.06 17.24
CA SER A 93 -5.91 -0.94 17.24
C SER A 93 -7.34 -1.33 16.81
N TRP A 94 -7.72 -2.61 16.94
CA TRP A 94 -9.04 -3.14 16.54
C TRP A 94 -10.25 -2.39 17.13
N MET A 95 -10.10 -1.70 18.27
CA MET A 95 -11.22 -1.10 19.03
C MET A 95 -11.22 0.43 19.15
N ASP A 96 -10.14 1.12 18.76
CA ASP A 96 -10.06 2.59 18.84
C ASP A 96 -10.03 3.18 17.42
N CYS A 97 -11.12 2.97 16.68
CA CYS A 97 -11.31 3.62 15.39
C CYS A 97 -12.14 4.90 15.62
N PRO A 98 -11.56 6.11 15.63
CA PRO A 98 -12.36 7.32 15.52
C PRO A 98 -13.06 7.32 14.15
N ASP A 99 -14.30 7.81 14.09
CA ASP A 99 -15.22 7.76 12.93
C ASP A 99 -14.67 8.33 11.60
N ASP A 100 -13.50 8.99 11.63
CA ASP A 100 -12.80 9.44 10.43
C ASP A 100 -11.90 8.32 9.88
N LEU A 101 -12.36 7.62 8.84
CA LEU A 101 -11.52 6.77 7.97
C LEU A 101 -10.29 7.52 7.40
N GLU A 102 -10.33 8.86 7.40
CA GLU A 102 -9.18 9.71 7.08
C GLU A 102 -8.04 9.64 8.12
N ASN A 103 -8.33 9.28 9.36
CA ASN A 103 -7.39 9.23 10.49
C ASN A 103 -7.21 7.82 11.09
N SER A 104 -7.91 6.81 10.59
CA SER A 104 -7.78 5.44 11.08
C SER A 104 -6.44 4.83 10.65
N GLY A 105 -5.81 4.09 11.56
CA GLY A 105 -4.57 3.36 11.32
C GLY A 105 -4.70 2.26 10.27
N PRO A 106 -3.68 1.43 10.07
CA PRO A 106 -3.83 0.26 9.21
C PRO A 106 -4.89 -0.64 9.87
N THR A 107 -5.86 -1.14 9.12
CA THR A 107 -6.90 -2.05 9.62
C THR A 107 -6.86 -3.35 8.84
N PRO A 108 -7.31 -4.46 9.45
CA PRO A 108 -7.53 -5.73 8.76
C PRO A 108 -8.28 -5.59 7.42
N LEU A 109 -9.35 -4.79 7.41
CA LEU A 109 -10.15 -4.50 6.21
C LEU A 109 -9.37 -3.75 5.14
N ARG A 110 -8.56 -2.76 5.54
CA ARG A 110 -7.73 -1.98 4.63
C ARG A 110 -6.63 -2.83 4.00
N TRP A 111 -6.06 -3.77 4.74
CA TRP A 111 -5.11 -4.75 4.21
C TRP A 111 -5.72 -5.63 3.13
N MET A 112 -6.94 -6.16 3.37
CA MET A 112 -7.69 -6.93 2.38
C MET A 112 -8.04 -6.11 1.13
N TYR A 113 -8.43 -4.84 1.32
CA TYR A 113 -8.70 -3.93 0.20
C TYR A 113 -7.43 -3.71 -0.65
N TRP A 114 -6.27 -3.47 -0.02
CA TRP A 114 -5.00 -3.30 -0.72
C TRP A 114 -4.57 -4.55 -1.50
N LEU A 115 -4.76 -5.75 -0.93
CA LEU A 115 -4.49 -7.02 -1.62
C LEU A 115 -5.29 -7.15 -2.93
N LYS A 116 -6.61 -6.91 -2.87
CA LYS A 116 -7.47 -6.95 -4.07
C LYS A 116 -7.08 -5.89 -5.08
N ARG A 117 -6.77 -4.68 -4.59
CA ARG A 117 -6.35 -3.60 -5.47
C ARG A 117 -5.02 -3.91 -6.17
N LEU A 118 -4.09 -4.56 -5.49
CA LEU A 118 -2.85 -5.04 -6.09
C LEU A 118 -3.12 -6.11 -7.16
N ASP A 119 -4.06 -7.03 -6.92
CA ASP A 119 -4.46 -8.05 -7.91
C ASP A 119 -5.07 -7.39 -9.17
N GLU A 120 -5.96 -6.41 -8.99
CA GLU A 120 -6.49 -5.62 -10.10
C GLU A 120 -5.38 -4.87 -10.87
N ILE A 121 -4.44 -4.25 -10.16
CA ILE A 121 -3.32 -3.53 -10.79
C ILE A 121 -2.43 -4.49 -11.56
N ALA A 122 -2.13 -5.68 -11.02
CA ALA A 122 -1.35 -6.70 -11.70
C ALA A 122 -2.01 -7.14 -13.01
N GLN A 123 -3.30 -7.46 -12.97
CA GLN A 123 -4.06 -7.87 -14.15
C GLN A 123 -4.11 -6.76 -15.22
N VAL A 124 -4.38 -5.51 -14.81
CA VAL A 124 -4.48 -4.38 -15.73
C VAL A 124 -3.10 -4.03 -16.32
N ALA A 125 -2.03 -4.10 -15.53
CA ALA A 125 -0.66 -3.90 -16.00
C ALA A 125 -0.23 -4.98 -17.00
N ALA A 126 -0.51 -6.25 -16.72
CA ALA A 126 -0.23 -7.36 -17.63
C ALA A 126 -0.97 -7.19 -18.97
N GLN A 127 -2.25 -6.78 -18.94
CA GLN A 127 -3.03 -6.49 -20.15
C GLN A 127 -2.50 -5.29 -20.94
N ALA A 128 -1.92 -4.30 -20.25
CA ALA A 128 -1.32 -3.12 -20.87
C ALA A 128 0.11 -3.34 -21.39
N GLY A 129 0.73 -4.50 -21.12
CA GLY A 129 2.12 -4.79 -21.48
C GLY A 129 3.15 -4.16 -20.53
N GLU A 130 2.73 -3.70 -19.37
CA GLU A 130 3.60 -3.15 -18.32
C GLU A 130 4.09 -4.29 -17.39
N GLU A 131 4.90 -5.20 -17.94
CA GLU A 131 5.33 -6.45 -17.27
C GLU A 131 5.97 -6.19 -15.90
N GLN A 132 6.84 -5.17 -15.80
CA GLN A 132 7.52 -4.85 -14.54
C GLN A 132 6.55 -4.41 -13.43
N LEU A 133 5.49 -3.67 -13.77
CA LEU A 133 4.48 -3.25 -12.78
C LEU A 133 3.63 -4.44 -12.32
N ALA A 134 3.31 -5.36 -13.24
CA ALA A 134 2.58 -6.58 -12.92
C ALA A 134 3.39 -7.46 -11.96
N GLU A 135 4.65 -7.74 -12.29
CA GLU A 135 5.55 -8.53 -11.43
C GLU A 135 5.74 -7.88 -10.05
N ASP A 136 5.89 -6.54 -10.00
CA ASP A 136 6.03 -5.84 -8.74
C ASP A 136 4.76 -5.94 -7.86
N ALA A 137 3.58 -5.88 -8.47
CA ALA A 137 2.32 -6.04 -7.75
C ALA A 137 2.16 -7.49 -7.24
N GLU A 138 2.38 -8.49 -8.09
CA GLU A 138 2.29 -9.92 -7.75
C GLU A 138 3.25 -10.30 -6.63
N TRP A 139 4.53 -9.90 -6.73
CA TRP A 139 5.49 -10.18 -5.66
C TRP A 139 5.07 -9.53 -4.33
N THR A 140 4.46 -8.35 -4.37
CA THR A 140 3.98 -7.69 -3.16
C THR A 140 2.79 -8.43 -2.55
N ILE A 141 1.88 -8.98 -3.38
CA ILE A 141 0.79 -9.84 -2.92
C ILE A 141 1.36 -11.06 -2.20
N ASP A 142 2.33 -11.76 -2.79
CA ASP A 142 2.96 -12.93 -2.17
C ASP A 142 3.58 -12.61 -0.81
N VAL A 143 4.27 -11.47 -0.69
CA VAL A 143 4.83 -11.02 0.58
C VAL A 143 3.73 -10.74 1.59
N MET A 144 2.69 -10.00 1.22
CA MET A 144 1.57 -9.68 2.12
C MET A 144 0.82 -10.94 2.59
N LEU A 145 0.62 -11.93 1.70
CA LEU A 145 0.01 -13.21 2.06
C LEU A 145 0.90 -14.03 2.99
N GLY A 146 2.21 -14.11 2.72
CA GLY A 146 3.15 -14.78 3.61
C GLY A 146 3.18 -14.17 5.02
N GLU A 147 3.08 -12.84 5.14
CA GLU A 147 2.98 -12.16 6.42
C GLU A 147 1.70 -12.47 7.19
N LEU A 148 0.59 -12.70 6.47
CA LEU A 148 -0.70 -13.07 7.03
C LEU A 148 -0.72 -14.52 7.53
N GLU A 149 -0.15 -15.43 6.74
CA GLU A 149 0.01 -16.85 7.07
C GLU A 149 0.87 -17.05 8.31
N GLU A 150 2.03 -16.40 8.39
CA GLU A 150 2.92 -16.47 9.55
C GLU A 150 2.26 -16.03 10.87
N ARG A 151 1.20 -15.21 10.79
CA ARG A 151 0.53 -14.59 11.94
C ARG A 151 -0.80 -15.22 12.32
N GLU A 152 -1.28 -16.20 11.56
CA GLU A 152 -2.65 -16.74 11.68
C GLU A 152 -3.70 -15.61 11.70
N SER A 153 -3.47 -14.55 10.91
CA SER A 153 -4.30 -13.36 10.97
C SER A 153 -5.71 -13.67 10.48
N THR A 154 -6.72 -13.13 11.18
CA THR A 154 -8.14 -13.24 10.76
C THR A 154 -8.39 -12.66 9.37
N VAL A 155 -7.53 -11.73 8.91
CA VAL A 155 -7.55 -11.20 7.55
C VAL A 155 -7.38 -12.29 6.49
N LEU A 156 -6.50 -13.27 6.71
CA LEU A 156 -6.27 -14.37 5.76
C LEU A 156 -7.55 -15.19 5.55
N SER A 157 -8.19 -15.55 6.66
CA SER A 157 -9.44 -16.32 6.64
C SER A 157 -10.59 -15.61 5.93
N GLU A 158 -10.62 -14.28 5.95
CA GLU A 158 -11.63 -13.48 5.28
C GLU A 158 -11.29 -13.24 3.79
N TYR A 159 -10.00 -13.12 3.47
CA TYR A 159 -9.52 -13.03 2.09
C TYR A 159 -9.82 -14.29 1.28
N GLU A 160 -9.64 -15.47 1.88
CA GLU A 160 -9.88 -16.78 1.24
C GLU A 160 -11.38 -17.12 1.09
N ARG A 161 -12.30 -16.36 1.70
CA ARG A 161 -13.73 -16.66 1.61
C ARG A 161 -14.30 -16.36 0.22
N PRO A 162 -15.08 -17.29 -0.35
CA PRO A 162 -15.74 -17.08 -1.63
C PRO A 162 -16.86 -16.02 -1.54
N ILE A 163 -16.54 -14.80 -2.01
CA ILE A 163 -17.39 -13.72 -2.55
C ILE A 163 -18.77 -13.49 -1.88
N GLU A 164 -18.81 -12.69 -0.80
CA GLU A 164 -19.98 -11.90 -0.36
C GLU A 164 -19.56 -10.48 0.11
N TRP A 165 -18.59 -9.85 -0.56
CA TRP A 165 -17.93 -8.63 -0.04
C TRP A 165 -18.32 -7.33 -0.74
N ALA A 166 -19.03 -7.40 -1.86
CA ALA A 166 -19.43 -6.22 -2.63
C ALA A 166 -20.36 -5.28 -1.85
N GLU A 167 -21.04 -5.78 -0.83
CA GLU A 167 -22.00 -5.00 -0.03
C GLU A 167 -21.34 -4.16 1.09
N TRP A 168 -20.09 -4.42 1.44
CA TRP A 168 -19.42 -3.73 2.56
C TRP A 168 -18.79 -2.39 2.18
N PHE A 169 -18.48 -2.17 0.90
CA PHE A 169 -17.78 -0.96 0.42
C PHE A 169 -18.70 0.08 -0.25
N ILE A 170 -20.03 -0.13 -0.22
CA ILE A 170 -21.06 0.79 -0.77
C ILE A 170 -21.78 1.59 0.34
N ARG A 171 -21.20 1.70 1.54
CA ARG A 171 -21.73 2.58 2.60
C ARG A 171 -20.85 3.78 2.88
#